data_AF-A0A026W6I7-F1
#
_entry.id   AF-A0A026W6I7-F1
#
_cell.length_a   1.000
_cell.length_b   1.000
_cell.length_c   1.000
_cell.angle_alpha   90.00
_cell.angle_beta   90.00
_cell.angle_gamma   90.00
#
_symmetry.space_group_name_H-M   'P 1'
#
loop_
_entity.id
_entity.type
_entity.pdbx_description
1 polymer ?
#
loop_
_entity_poly.entity_id
_entity_poly.type
_entity_poly.pdbx_seq_one_letter_code
_entity_poly.pdbx_strand_id
1 'polypeptide(L)' 'MRKDSLQRHVQWECGKEPQFQCPFCPQRCKRKAHWQRHMRRQHRDKASFIDEHLQSYTPKMEID' A
#
# COMPACT_ATOMS: atom_id res chain seq x y z
N MET A 1 11.54 17.29 4.96
CA MET A 1 11.38 15.96 4.32
C MET A 1 12.65 15.67 3.54
N ARG A 2 13.32 14.51 3.71
CA ARG A 2 14.53 14.18 2.95
C ARG A 2 14.18 14.00 1.45
N LYS A 3 15.15 14.17 0.55
CA LYS A 3 14.92 14.17 -0.92
C LYS A 3 14.21 12.90 -1.40
N ASP A 4 14.61 11.73 -0.91
CA ASP A 4 13.99 10.42 -1.16
C ASP A 4 12.52 10.37 -0.72
N SER A 5 12.24 10.98 0.43
CA SER A 5 10.92 10.99 1.03
C SER A 5 10.00 11.97 0.31
N LEU A 6 10.55 13.07 -0.20
CA LEU A 6 9.81 14.05 -1.00
C LEU A 6 9.47 13.50 -2.38
N GLN A 7 10.41 12.84 -3.05
CA GLN A 7 10.14 12.17 -4.33
C GLN A 7 9.01 11.16 -4.20
N ARG A 8 9.07 10.28 -3.19
CA ARG A 8 7.99 9.31 -2.93
C ARG A 8 6.67 9.98 -2.56
N HIS A 9 6.70 11.05 -1.78
CA HIS A 9 5.51 11.80 -1.40
C HIS A 9 4.81 12.38 -2.64
N VAL A 10 5.55 13.06 -3.51
CA VAL A 10 5.00 13.61 -4.76
C VAL A 10 4.50 12.47 -5.66
N GLN A 11 5.23 11.36 -5.74
CA GLN A 11 4.89 10.25 -6.60
C GLN A 11 3.64 9.47 -6.17
N TRP A 12 3.33 9.37 -4.88
CA TRP A 12 2.26 8.47 -4.39
C TRP A 12 1.21 9.15 -3.52
N GLU A 13 1.48 10.33 -2.99
CA GLU A 13 0.65 10.95 -1.96
C GLU A 13 0.07 12.31 -2.39
N CYS A 14 0.89 13.20 -2.93
CA CYS A 14 0.48 14.55 -3.33
C CYS A 14 -0.49 14.51 -4.51
N GLY A 15 -1.71 14.99 -4.31
CA GLY A 15 -2.75 15.03 -5.36
C GLY A 15 -3.25 13.66 -5.83
N LYS A 16 -2.81 12.56 -5.22
CA LYS A 16 -3.19 11.19 -5.63
C LYS A 16 -4.16 10.56 -4.65
N GLU A 17 -5.13 9.84 -5.19
CA GLU A 17 -6.06 9.04 -4.40
C GLU A 17 -5.38 7.78 -3.83
N PRO A 18 -5.88 7.25 -2.70
CA PRO A 18 -5.43 5.96 -2.16
C PRO A 18 -5.61 4.81 -3.16
N GLN A 19 -4.50 4.22 -3.61
CA GLN A 19 -4.50 3.14 -4.60
C GLN A 19 -4.64 1.73 -3.98
N PHE A 20 -4.40 1.60 -2.67
CA PHE A 20 -4.39 0.29 -1.99
C PHE A 20 -5.65 0.11 -1.15
N GLN A 21 -6.66 -0.56 -1.71
CA GLN A 21 -7.90 -0.88 -0.99
C GLN A 21 -7.77 -2.17 -0.18
N CYS A 22 -8.31 -2.17 1.03
CA CYS A 22 -8.45 -3.38 1.82
C CYS A 22 -9.56 -4.28 1.22
N PRO A 23 -9.32 -5.59 1.03
CA PRO A 23 -10.37 -6.51 0.56
C PRO A 23 -11.38 -6.87 1.67
N PHE A 24 -11.06 -6.60 2.93
CA PHE A 24 -11.86 -6.98 4.09
C PHE A 24 -12.63 -5.82 4.73
N CYS A 25 -12.31 -4.57 4.36
CA CYS A 25 -13.01 -3.40 4.84
C CYS A 25 -12.86 -2.19 3.90
N PRO A 26 -13.60 -1.09 4.10
CA PRO A 26 -13.55 0.09 3.22
C PRO A 26 -12.24 0.89 3.28
N GLN A 27 -11.29 0.53 4.14
CA GLN A 27 -10.05 1.28 4.32
C GLN A 27 -9.21 1.29 3.05
N ARG A 28 -8.70 2.47 2.69
CA ARG A 28 -7.78 2.65 1.58
C ARG A 28 -6.51 3.35 2.04
N CYS A 29 -5.38 2.96 1.47
CA CYS A 29 -4.06 3.48 1.78
C CYS A 29 -3.39 4.05 0.53
N LYS A 30 -2.61 5.12 0.72
CA LYS A 30 -1.76 5.70 -0.36
C LYS A 30 -0.46 4.93 -0.57
N ARG A 31 -0.01 4.16 0.43
CA ARG A 31 1.25 3.40 0.39
C ARG A 31 1.07 1.94 0.78
N LYS A 32 1.77 1.05 0.06
CA LYS A 32 1.80 -0.41 0.30
C LYS A 32 2.17 -0.78 1.73
N ALA A 33 3.22 -0.15 2.29
CA ALA A 33 3.67 -0.41 3.66
C ALA A 33 2.57 -0.10 4.71
N HIS A 34 1.77 0.94 4.49
CA HIS A 34 0.67 1.27 5.39
C HIS A 34 -0.48 0.27 5.25
N TRP A 35 -0.78 -0.16 4.02
CA TRP A 35 -1.77 -1.19 3.75
C TRP A 35 -1.40 -2.54 4.41
N GLN A 36 -0.15 -2.99 4.25
CA GLN A 36 0.37 -4.18 4.92
C GLN A 36 0.27 -4.11 6.45
N ARG A 37 0.63 -2.95 7.02
CA ARG A 37 0.51 -2.73 8.46
C ARG A 37 -0.95 -2.76 8.91
N HIS A 38 -1.86 -2.14 8.13
CA HIS A 38 -3.30 -2.16 8.41
C HIS A 38 -3.82 -3.60 8.40
N MET A 39 -3.51 -4.36 7.35
CA MET A 39 -3.81 -5.79 7.20
C MET A 39 -3.38 -6.59 8.44
N ARG A 40 -2.11 -6.49 8.83
CA ARG A 40 -1.55 -7.21 10.00
C ARG A 40 -2.16 -6.78 11.34
N ARG A 41 -2.69 -5.56 11.45
CA ARG A 41 -3.22 -5.04 12.72
C ARG A 41 -4.72 -5.25 12.88
N GLN A 42 -5.48 -5.07 11.80
CA GLN A 42 -6.94 -5.07 11.79
C GLN A 42 -7.54 -6.40 11.30
N HIS A 43 -6.77 -7.21 10.56
CA HIS A 43 -7.21 -8.49 9.99
C HIS A 43 -6.18 -9.59 10.31
N ARG A 44 -5.83 -9.73 11.60
CA ARG A 44 -4.81 -10.68 12.07
C ARG A 44 -5.14 -12.12 11.70
N ASP A 45 -6.41 -12.48 11.71
CA ASP A 45 -6.96 -13.78 11.32
C ASP A 45 -6.87 -14.06 9.82
N LYS A 46 -6.60 -13.04 9.00
CA LYS A 46 -6.48 -13.14 7.53
C LYS A 46 -5.03 -13.02 7.03
N ALA A 47 -4.04 -13.08 7.93
CA ALA A 47 -2.63 -12.86 7.62
C ALA A 47 -2.07 -13.79 6.53
N SER A 48 -2.55 -15.03 6.45
CA SER A 48 -2.17 -16.00 5.42
C SER A 48 -2.64 -15.60 4.01
N PHE A 49 -3.86 -15.06 3.88
CA PHE A 49 -4.39 -14.55 2.61
C PHE A 49 -3.59 -13.35 2.08
N ILE A 50 -3.05 -12.55 3.00
CA ILE A 50 -2.32 -11.32 2.67
C ILE A 50 -0.99 -11.64 1.98
N ASP A 51 -0.29 -12.71 2.37
CA ASP A 51 1.02 -13.06 1.82
C ASP A 51 0.94 -13.48 0.35
N GLU A 52 -0.08 -14.27 0.00
CA GLU A 52 -0.35 -14.74 -1.35
C GLU A 52 -0.83 -13.60 -2.28
N HIS A 53 -1.74 -12.75 -1.79
CA HIS A 53 -2.35 -11.69 -2.60
C HIS A 53 -1.48 -10.42 -2.72
N LEU A 54 -0.39 -10.31 -1.95
CA LEU A 54 0.52 -9.15 -1.94
C LEU A 54 1.40 -9.02 -3.20
N GLN A 55 1.54 -10.12 -3.94
CA GLN A 55 2.32 -10.20 -5.18
C GLN A 55 1.55 -9.64 -6.39
N SER A 56 0.22 -9.64 -6.38
CA SER A 56 -0.60 -9.05 -7.46
C SER A 56 -0.75 -7.53 -7.35
N TYR A 57 -0.66 -6.98 -6.13
CA TYR A 57 -0.72 -5.53 -5.86
C TYR A 57 0.61 -4.78 -6.09
N THR A 58 1.57 -5.35 -6.83
CA THR A 58 2.65 -4.55 -7.41
C THR A 58 2.17 -3.98 -8.73
N PRO A 59 1.87 -2.67 -8.84
CA PRO A 59 1.99 -2.03 -10.14
C PRO A 59 3.41 -2.33 -10.61
N LYS A 60 3.59 -2.79 -11.85
CA LYS A 60 4.92 -2.85 -12.47
C LYS A 60 5.54 -1.46 -12.34
N MET A 61 6.43 -1.28 -11.36
CA MET A 61 7.29 -0.11 -11.30
C MET A 61 8.44 -0.44 -12.24
N GLU A 62 8.20 -0.28 -13.55
CA GLU A 62 9.30 -0.17 -14.49
C GLU A 62 10.03 1.14 -14.15
N ILE A 63 11.28 0.98 -13.78
CA ILE A 63 12.25 2.05 -13.56
C ILE A 63 12.92 2.21 -14.92
N ASP A 64 12.69 3.34 -15.60
CA ASP A 64 13.68 3.90 -16.52
C ASP A 64 14.70 4.73 -15.73
#